data_AF-A0A1F6S908-F1
#
_entry.id   AF-A0A1F6S908-F1
#
_cell.length_a   1.000
_cell.length_b   1.000
_cell.length_c   1.000
_cell.angle_alpha   90.00
_cell.angle_beta   90.00
_cell.angle_gamma   90.00
#
_symmetry.space_group_name_H-M   'P 1'
#
loop_
_entity.id
_entity.type
_entity.pdbx_description
1 polymer ?
#
loop_
_entity_poly.entity_id
_entity_poly.type
_entity_poly.pdbx_seq_one_letter_code
_entity_poly.pdbx_strand_id
1 'polypeptide(L)'
;MQKTITTGTLQKYKREGRKITALTAYDYSTAKFLDEAGIDIILVGDSLAMVALGHKTTHAITVDEMIHHTKAVTKGVDKSFVAADMPFMSYQVDENTAVHNAGRFIKEAEANAVKLEGGSDHIINIVKRCVEAGIPVMGHLGFTPQYLHTLSGYKVQGKNLEATKKILEQAKKLEEVGAFSIVLEMVPEESAKLITDNLNIPTIGIGAGRFCSGQILVTDDILGKYSDFTPKFARKYLDLASLTKKAFSEYKEDVISGKFPAESEIFKLTVEEKERLKDVGDKII
;
A
#
# COMPACT_ATOMS: atom_id res chain seq x y z
N MET A 1 -12.69 -14.16 19.04
CA MET A 1 -12.69 -13.36 17.80
C MET A 1 -11.74 -12.20 17.96
N GLN A 2 -10.81 -12.03 17.03
CA GLN A 2 -9.90 -10.88 17.01
C GLN A 2 -10.68 -9.66 16.52
N LYS A 3 -10.64 -8.54 17.27
CA LYS A 3 -11.39 -7.32 16.94
C LYS A 3 -10.71 -6.57 15.80
N THR A 4 -11.51 -5.94 14.93
CA THR A 4 -11.04 -5.01 13.89
C THR A 4 -10.11 -3.94 14.48
N ILE A 5 -9.00 -3.67 13.81
CA ILE A 5 -8.05 -2.64 14.19
C ILE A 5 -8.70 -1.27 13.94
N THR A 6 -8.54 -0.35 14.88
CA THR A 6 -9.03 1.04 14.78
C THR A 6 -7.90 2.01 15.08
N THR A 7 -8.10 3.30 14.84
CA THR A 7 -7.15 4.34 15.28
C THR A 7 -6.86 4.21 16.79
N GLY A 8 -7.88 3.94 17.62
CA GLY A 8 -7.71 3.70 19.05
C GLY A 8 -6.86 2.47 19.38
N THR A 9 -6.97 1.40 18.58
CA THR A 9 -6.12 0.20 18.70
C THR A 9 -4.65 0.54 18.39
N LEU A 10 -4.39 1.30 17.33
CA LEU A 10 -3.02 1.71 16.95
C LEU A 10 -2.38 2.62 18.01
N GLN A 11 -3.16 3.55 18.57
CA GLN A 11 -2.74 4.38 19.69
C GLN A 11 -2.39 3.55 20.92
N LYS A 12 -3.19 2.51 21.21
CA LYS A 12 -2.92 1.56 22.28
C LYS A 12 -1.60 0.82 22.05
N TYR A 13 -1.36 0.32 20.83
CA TYR A 13 -0.12 -0.37 20.48
C TYR A 13 1.12 0.48 20.72
N LYS A 14 1.09 1.77 20.35
CA LYS A 14 2.18 2.70 20.67
C LYS A 14 2.40 2.82 22.18
N ARG A 15 1.35 3.05 22.98
CA ARG A 15 1.47 3.18 24.45
C ARG A 15 2.03 1.93 25.12
N GLU A 16 1.70 0.76 24.59
CA GLU A 16 2.18 -0.54 25.09
C GLU A 16 3.56 -0.94 24.52
N GLY A 17 4.10 -0.17 23.58
CA GLY A 17 5.35 -0.51 22.89
C GLY A 17 5.25 -1.69 21.91
N ARG A 18 4.04 -2.18 21.59
CA ARG A 18 3.82 -3.19 20.53
C ARG A 18 4.04 -2.52 19.18
N LYS A 19 4.99 -3.05 18.39
CA LYS A 19 5.26 -2.53 17.05
C LYS A 19 4.06 -2.75 16.13
N ILE A 20 3.70 -1.71 15.38
CA ILE A 20 2.64 -1.76 14.37
C ILE A 20 3.22 -2.30 13.06
N THR A 21 2.58 -3.33 12.49
CA THR A 21 2.95 -3.89 11.18
C THR A 21 2.11 -3.27 10.08
N ALA A 22 2.74 -2.80 9.02
CA ALA A 22 2.05 -2.25 7.87
C ALA A 22 2.65 -2.75 6.55
N LEU A 23 1.80 -3.01 5.56
CA LEU A 23 2.20 -3.43 4.22
C LEU A 23 1.24 -2.84 3.18
N THR A 24 1.71 -2.67 1.94
CA THR A 24 0.84 -2.17 0.87
C THR A 24 -0.01 -3.27 0.24
N ALA A 25 -1.19 -2.96 -0.29
CA ALA A 25 -1.93 -3.90 -1.15
C ALA A 25 -2.73 -3.13 -2.20
N TYR A 26 -2.98 -3.79 -3.33
CA TYR A 26 -3.64 -3.19 -4.49
C TYR A 26 -4.75 -4.06 -5.07
N ASP A 27 -4.96 -5.25 -4.53
CA ASP A 27 -5.95 -6.21 -4.99
C ASP A 27 -6.51 -7.03 -3.82
N TYR A 28 -7.64 -7.69 -4.08
CA TYR A 28 -8.38 -8.49 -3.12
C TYR A 28 -7.56 -9.64 -2.52
N SER A 29 -6.88 -10.42 -3.36
CA SER A 29 -6.21 -11.65 -2.94
C SER A 29 -5.01 -11.34 -2.06
N THR A 30 -4.19 -10.35 -2.46
CA THR A 30 -3.08 -9.87 -1.65
C THR A 30 -3.59 -9.33 -0.31
N ALA A 31 -4.63 -8.48 -0.31
CA ALA A 31 -5.18 -7.93 0.92
C ALA A 31 -5.69 -9.02 1.88
N LYS A 32 -6.35 -10.05 1.34
CA LYS A 32 -6.82 -11.21 2.11
C LYS A 32 -5.67 -11.95 2.78
N PHE A 33 -4.59 -12.22 2.06
CA PHE A 33 -3.42 -12.89 2.64
C PHE A 33 -2.75 -12.05 3.73
N LEU A 34 -2.70 -10.72 3.56
CA LEU A 34 -2.15 -9.83 4.58
C LEU A 34 -3.03 -9.78 5.84
N ASP A 35 -4.36 -9.76 5.68
CA ASP A 35 -5.31 -9.80 6.79
C ASP A 35 -5.23 -11.13 7.58
N GLU A 36 -5.19 -12.26 6.86
CA GLU A 36 -5.02 -13.60 7.44
C GLU A 36 -3.68 -13.76 8.16
N ALA A 37 -2.61 -13.10 7.67
CA ALA A 37 -1.31 -13.04 8.32
C ALA A 37 -1.28 -12.13 9.56
N GLY A 38 -2.34 -11.34 9.81
CA GLY A 38 -2.46 -10.46 10.96
C GLY A 38 -1.66 -9.16 10.84
N ILE A 39 -1.49 -8.63 9.62
CA ILE A 39 -0.94 -7.29 9.40
C ILE A 39 -1.87 -6.24 10.00
N ASP A 40 -1.34 -5.30 10.79
CA ASP A 40 -2.19 -4.32 11.50
C ASP A 40 -2.78 -3.27 10.54
N ILE A 41 -1.98 -2.77 9.58
CA ILE A 41 -2.38 -1.75 8.61
C ILE A 41 -2.11 -2.22 7.18
N ILE A 42 -3.12 -2.13 6.33
CA ILE A 42 -2.96 -2.29 4.88
C ILE A 42 -3.07 -0.91 4.24
N LEU A 43 -2.01 -0.48 3.55
CA LEU A 43 -2.00 0.79 2.83
C LEU A 43 -2.23 0.57 1.33
N VAL A 44 -3.30 1.15 0.79
CA VAL A 44 -3.47 1.28 -0.65
C VAL A 44 -2.68 2.52 -1.06
N GLY A 45 -1.39 2.31 -1.32
CA GLY A 45 -0.44 3.40 -1.60
C GLY A 45 -0.38 3.77 -3.08
N ASP A 46 -0.09 5.04 -3.37
CA ASP A 46 0.09 5.52 -4.75
C ASP A 46 1.32 4.90 -5.46
N SER A 47 2.19 4.22 -4.70
CA SER A 47 3.23 3.31 -5.20
C SER A 47 2.71 2.28 -6.20
N LEU A 48 1.41 1.94 -6.14
CA LEU A 48 0.73 1.07 -7.11
C LEU A 48 0.89 1.56 -8.55
N ALA A 49 0.97 2.88 -8.76
CA ALA A 49 1.22 3.48 -10.06
C ALA A 49 2.46 2.87 -10.73
N MET A 50 3.50 2.62 -9.95
CA MET A 50 4.76 2.08 -10.43
C MET A 50 4.74 0.55 -10.43
N VAL A 51 4.44 -0.07 -9.28
CA VAL A 51 4.64 -1.52 -9.10
C VAL A 51 3.53 -2.37 -9.73
N ALA A 52 2.33 -1.80 -9.91
CA ALA A 52 1.19 -2.50 -10.50
C ALA A 52 0.82 -1.99 -11.90
N LEU A 53 0.91 -0.67 -12.13
CA LEU A 53 0.50 -0.05 -13.40
C LEU A 53 1.67 0.31 -14.34
N GLY A 54 2.93 0.18 -13.89
CA GLY A 54 4.10 0.39 -14.73
C GLY A 54 4.39 1.85 -15.10
N HIS A 55 3.79 2.81 -14.40
CA HIS A 55 4.15 4.23 -14.54
C HIS A 55 5.57 4.48 -14.01
N LYS A 56 6.23 5.51 -14.57
CA LYS A 56 7.58 5.89 -14.14
C LYS A 56 7.60 6.57 -12.77
N THR A 57 6.50 7.21 -12.39
CA THR A 57 6.35 7.94 -11.13
C THR A 57 4.92 7.81 -10.62
N THR A 58 4.70 8.09 -9.34
CA THR A 58 3.36 8.08 -8.72
C THR A 58 2.47 9.24 -9.16
N HIS A 59 2.96 10.21 -9.94
CA HIS A 59 2.18 11.40 -10.32
C HIS A 59 1.10 11.10 -11.37
N ALA A 60 1.21 9.97 -12.08
CA ALA A 60 0.30 9.62 -13.16
C ALA A 60 -1.04 9.06 -12.67
N ILE A 61 -1.10 8.59 -11.42
CA ILE A 61 -2.28 7.91 -10.90
C ILE A 61 -3.38 8.88 -10.50
N THR A 62 -4.60 8.53 -10.84
CA THR A 62 -5.79 9.33 -10.60
C THR A 62 -6.51 8.93 -9.31
N VAL A 63 -7.41 9.80 -8.83
CA VAL A 63 -8.30 9.49 -7.70
C VAL A 63 -9.18 8.27 -8.00
N ASP A 64 -9.67 8.13 -9.23
CA ASP A 64 -10.57 7.04 -9.59
C ASP A 64 -9.86 5.68 -9.63
N GLU A 65 -8.60 5.65 -10.11
CA GLU A 65 -7.77 4.45 -10.04
C GLU A 65 -7.46 4.07 -8.58
N MET A 66 -7.11 5.04 -7.75
CA MET A 66 -6.88 4.80 -6.31
C MET A 66 -8.14 4.27 -5.62
N ILE A 67 -9.32 4.84 -5.91
CA ILE A 67 -10.61 4.35 -5.39
C ILE A 67 -10.90 2.93 -5.89
N HIS A 68 -10.66 2.64 -7.17
CA HIS A 68 -10.86 1.30 -7.74
C HIS A 68 -10.03 0.24 -7.01
N HIS A 69 -8.73 0.47 -6.84
CA HIS A 69 -7.85 -0.45 -6.12
C HIS A 69 -8.21 -0.54 -4.63
N THR A 70 -8.62 0.57 -4.02
CA THR A 70 -9.06 0.58 -2.62
C THR A 70 -10.31 -0.28 -2.43
N LYS A 71 -11.30 -0.21 -3.33
CA LYS A 71 -12.50 -1.08 -3.33
C LYS A 71 -12.14 -2.57 -3.44
N ALA A 72 -11.09 -2.90 -4.19
CA ALA A 72 -10.65 -4.29 -4.31
C ALA A 72 -10.01 -4.78 -3.00
N VAL A 73 -9.18 -3.95 -2.38
CA VAL A 73 -8.49 -4.26 -1.13
C VAL A 73 -9.47 -4.40 0.03
N THR A 74 -10.38 -3.45 0.23
CA THR A 74 -11.30 -3.47 1.38
C THR A 74 -12.21 -4.69 1.40
N LYS A 75 -12.59 -5.22 0.23
CA LYS A 75 -13.33 -6.50 0.13
C LYS A 75 -12.55 -7.71 0.66
N GLY A 76 -11.22 -7.65 0.64
CA GLY A 76 -10.34 -8.73 1.10
C GLY A 76 -10.02 -8.66 2.59
N VAL A 77 -10.46 -7.63 3.30
CA VAL A 77 -10.03 -7.35 4.68
C VAL A 77 -11.19 -7.51 5.66
N ASP A 78 -10.97 -8.24 6.74
CA ASP A 78 -11.94 -8.41 7.85
C ASP A 78 -11.49 -7.64 9.11
N LYS A 79 -10.17 -7.56 9.36
CA LYS A 79 -9.61 -7.07 10.63
C LYS A 79 -8.61 -5.93 10.48
N SER A 80 -7.74 -5.97 9.48
CA SER A 80 -6.69 -4.95 9.30
C SER A 80 -7.29 -3.56 9.10
N PHE A 81 -6.54 -2.53 9.51
CA PHE A 81 -6.92 -1.15 9.26
C PHE A 81 -6.50 -0.74 7.84
N VAL A 82 -7.46 -0.39 6.99
CA VAL A 82 -7.19 0.01 5.60
C VAL A 82 -7.07 1.53 5.50
N ALA A 83 -5.88 2.01 5.14
CA ALA A 83 -5.66 3.41 4.77
C ALA A 83 -5.44 3.52 3.25
N ALA A 84 -5.90 4.60 2.63
CA ALA A 84 -5.70 4.84 1.20
C ALA A 84 -4.97 6.16 0.95
N ASP A 85 -4.02 6.16 0.01
CA ASP A 85 -3.35 7.38 -0.39
C ASP A 85 -4.27 8.28 -1.20
N MET A 86 -4.25 9.57 -0.88
CA MET A 86 -4.74 10.59 -1.78
C MET A 86 -3.63 10.92 -2.79
N PRO A 87 -3.85 10.74 -4.10
CA PRO A 87 -2.81 10.93 -5.10
C PRO A 87 -2.48 12.41 -5.32
N PHE A 88 -1.36 12.68 -6.00
CA PHE A 88 -0.93 14.05 -6.32
C PHE A 88 -2.03 14.87 -6.99
N MET A 89 -2.13 16.15 -6.62
CA MET A 89 -3.18 17.11 -7.03
C MET A 89 -4.62 16.77 -6.60
N SER A 90 -4.85 15.70 -5.83
CA SER A 90 -6.19 15.40 -5.31
C SER A 90 -6.52 16.14 -4.02
N TYR A 91 -5.52 16.65 -3.31
CA TYR A 91 -5.70 17.39 -2.05
C TYR A 91 -4.90 18.69 -1.99
N GLN A 92 -3.82 18.83 -2.77
CA GLN A 92 -2.96 20.00 -2.73
C GLN A 92 -3.63 21.26 -3.31
N VAL A 93 -4.68 21.11 -4.12
CA VAL A 93 -5.35 22.22 -4.84
C VAL A 93 -6.04 23.16 -3.85
N ASP A 94 -6.99 22.63 -3.07
CA ASP A 94 -7.77 23.38 -2.09
C ASP A 94 -8.46 22.44 -1.09
N GLU A 95 -8.94 23.01 0.02
CA GLU A 95 -9.58 22.27 1.11
C GLU A 95 -10.87 21.56 0.71
N ASN A 96 -11.71 22.17 -0.13
CA ASN A 96 -12.99 21.59 -0.52
C ASN A 96 -12.79 20.37 -1.41
N THR A 97 -11.89 20.49 -2.39
CA THR A 97 -11.49 19.36 -3.25
C THR A 97 -10.86 18.25 -2.42
N ALA A 98 -10.00 18.58 -1.45
CA ALA A 98 -9.37 17.60 -0.57
C ALA A 98 -10.40 16.82 0.27
N VAL A 99 -11.29 17.53 0.97
CA VAL A 99 -12.34 16.89 1.80
C VAL A 99 -13.30 16.07 0.94
N HIS A 100 -13.68 16.56 -0.23
CA HIS A 100 -14.52 15.82 -1.17
C HIS A 100 -13.86 14.51 -1.59
N ASN A 101 -12.61 14.57 -2.07
CA ASN A 101 -11.89 13.37 -2.51
C ASN A 101 -11.63 12.41 -1.35
N ALA A 102 -11.25 12.91 -0.17
CA ALA A 102 -11.10 12.08 1.02
C ALA A 102 -12.42 11.36 1.38
N GLY A 103 -13.55 12.08 1.31
CA GLY A 103 -14.88 11.52 1.53
C GLY A 103 -15.22 10.41 0.54
N ARG A 104 -14.76 10.50 -0.72
CA ARG A 104 -14.94 9.42 -1.71
C ARG A 104 -14.18 8.15 -1.32
N PHE A 105 -12.95 8.26 -0.81
CA PHE A 105 -12.20 7.08 -0.33
C PHE A 105 -12.91 6.35 0.80
N ILE A 106 -13.50 7.10 1.75
CA ILE A 106 -14.25 6.49 2.85
C ILE A 106 -15.58 5.91 2.35
N LYS A 107 -16.37 6.70 1.61
CA LYS A 107 -17.75 6.36 1.24
C LYS A 107 -17.83 5.33 0.12
N GLU A 108 -17.02 5.48 -0.93
CA GLU A 108 -17.09 4.62 -2.10
C GLU A 108 -16.21 3.39 -1.95
N ALA A 109 -15.04 3.55 -1.33
CA ALA A 109 -14.04 2.48 -1.25
C ALA A 109 -13.96 1.80 0.12
N GLU A 110 -14.71 2.30 1.12
CA GLU A 110 -14.77 1.74 2.48
C GLU A 110 -13.41 1.74 3.20
N ALA A 111 -12.50 2.64 2.81
CA ALA A 111 -11.27 2.85 3.55
C ALA A 111 -11.57 3.37 4.97
N ASN A 112 -10.75 3.01 5.94
CA ASN A 112 -10.87 3.52 7.30
C ASN A 112 -10.23 4.91 7.47
N ALA A 113 -9.28 5.26 6.60
CA ALA A 113 -8.54 6.51 6.64
C ALA A 113 -7.97 6.88 5.27
N VAL A 114 -7.52 8.13 5.16
CA VAL A 114 -6.68 8.60 4.07
C VAL A 114 -5.26 8.92 4.54
N LYS A 115 -4.26 8.77 3.65
CA LYS A 115 -2.88 9.24 3.85
C LYS A 115 -2.59 10.43 2.94
N LEU A 116 -2.03 11.49 3.52
CA LEU A 116 -1.68 12.73 2.83
C LEU A 116 -0.20 13.06 3.08
N GLU A 117 0.49 13.48 2.01
CA GLU A 117 1.89 13.88 2.08
C GLU A 117 2.08 15.39 2.24
N GLY A 118 3.04 15.77 3.08
CA GLY A 118 3.47 17.14 3.26
C GLY A 118 3.20 17.69 4.66
N GLY A 119 3.95 18.73 5.01
CA GLY A 119 3.87 19.41 6.31
C GLY A 119 3.92 20.93 6.18
N SER A 120 3.54 21.50 5.03
CA SER A 120 3.34 22.94 4.93
C SER A 120 2.07 23.33 5.70
N ASP A 121 1.95 24.59 6.09
CA ASP A 121 0.76 25.06 6.82
C ASP A 121 -0.53 24.85 5.98
N HIS A 122 -0.43 24.92 4.64
CA HIS A 122 -1.53 24.57 3.72
C HIS A 122 -1.98 23.11 3.87
N ILE A 123 -1.03 22.15 3.83
CA ILE A 123 -1.36 20.73 3.98
C ILE A 123 -1.86 20.43 5.39
N ILE A 124 -1.28 21.04 6.42
CA ILE A 124 -1.74 20.90 7.80
C ILE A 124 -3.19 21.40 7.93
N ASN A 125 -3.54 22.51 7.29
CA ASN A 125 -4.92 22.99 7.28
C ASN A 125 -5.86 22.00 6.56
N ILE A 126 -5.44 21.43 5.42
CA ILE A 126 -6.22 20.37 4.75
C ILE A 126 -6.45 19.17 5.68
N VAL A 127 -5.42 18.70 6.38
CA VAL A 127 -5.53 17.60 7.35
C VAL A 127 -6.56 17.93 8.42
N LYS A 128 -6.49 19.15 9.00
CA LYS A 128 -7.47 19.66 9.96
C LYS A 128 -8.90 19.56 9.42
N ARG A 129 -9.14 20.03 8.19
CA ARG A 129 -10.48 20.03 7.58
C ARG A 129 -11.02 18.61 7.34
N CYS A 130 -10.17 17.67 6.91
CA CYS A 130 -10.55 16.27 6.79
C CYS A 130 -10.91 15.66 8.14
N VAL A 131 -10.11 15.92 9.18
CA VAL A 131 -10.37 15.43 10.55
C VAL A 131 -11.66 16.03 11.13
N GLU A 132 -11.90 17.33 10.95
CA GLU A 132 -13.15 18.01 11.35
C GLU A 132 -14.39 17.45 10.63
N ALA A 133 -14.22 16.94 9.41
CA ALA A 133 -15.26 16.23 8.66
C ALA A 133 -15.46 14.77 9.11
N GLY A 134 -14.71 14.30 10.12
CA GLY A 134 -14.79 12.94 10.66
C GLY A 134 -13.96 11.91 9.90
N ILE A 135 -13.04 12.34 9.02
CA ILE A 135 -12.18 11.45 8.23
C ILE A 135 -10.83 11.28 8.95
N PRO A 136 -10.45 10.07 9.38
CA PRO A 136 -9.13 9.84 9.95
C PRO A 136 -8.02 10.08 8.91
N VAL A 137 -6.99 10.83 9.32
CA VAL A 137 -5.85 11.14 8.45
C VAL A 137 -4.54 10.60 9.02
N MET A 138 -3.82 9.85 8.19
CA MET A 138 -2.41 9.52 8.40
C MET A 138 -1.56 10.58 7.69
N GLY A 139 -0.71 11.28 8.42
CA GLY A 139 0.26 12.20 7.81
C GLY A 139 1.43 11.45 7.17
N HIS A 140 2.14 12.08 6.25
CA HIS A 140 3.39 11.58 5.70
C HIS A 140 4.43 12.69 5.59
N LEU A 141 5.54 12.53 6.32
CA LEU A 141 6.68 13.44 6.38
C LEU A 141 8.01 12.72 6.08
N GLY A 142 9.07 13.51 5.90
CA GLY A 142 10.35 13.01 5.41
C GLY A 142 10.39 13.14 3.89
N PHE A 143 10.85 12.10 3.21
CA PHE A 143 10.79 12.06 1.75
C PHE A 143 9.36 11.72 1.33
N THR A 144 8.68 12.68 0.69
CA THR A 144 7.32 12.54 0.19
C THR A 144 7.35 12.41 -1.34
N PRO A 145 7.15 11.20 -1.91
CA PRO A 145 7.28 10.95 -3.35
C PRO A 145 6.50 11.90 -4.26
N GLN A 146 5.34 12.42 -3.82
CA GLN A 146 4.57 13.39 -4.61
C GLN A 146 5.27 14.76 -4.75
N TYR A 147 6.32 15.00 -3.96
CA TYR A 147 7.18 16.17 -4.00
C TYR A 147 8.54 15.89 -4.65
N LEU A 148 8.71 14.74 -5.33
CA LEU A 148 9.98 14.27 -5.93
C LEU A 148 10.77 15.38 -6.64
N HIS A 149 10.11 16.17 -7.48
CA HIS A 149 10.76 17.24 -8.24
C HIS A 149 11.22 18.39 -7.35
N THR A 150 10.41 18.82 -6.38
CA THR A 150 10.77 19.87 -5.43
C THR A 150 11.87 19.43 -4.46
N LEU A 151 11.91 18.13 -4.11
CA LEU A 151 12.95 17.51 -3.29
C LEU A 151 14.22 17.19 -4.08
N SER A 152 14.21 17.44 -5.40
CA SER A 152 15.33 17.16 -6.31
C SER A 152 15.76 15.68 -6.30
N GLY A 153 14.80 14.76 -6.34
CA GLY A 153 15.02 13.32 -6.40
C GLY A 153 14.94 12.61 -5.04
N TYR A 154 15.27 11.31 -5.04
CA TYR A 154 15.23 10.42 -3.87
C TYR A 154 16.33 10.77 -2.85
N LYS A 155 16.09 11.77 -2.03
CA LYS A 155 17.03 12.27 -1.02
C LYS A 155 16.51 11.99 0.38
N VAL A 156 17.39 11.42 1.22
CA VAL A 156 17.18 11.30 2.66
C VAL A 156 16.95 12.70 3.27
N GLN A 157 15.92 12.84 4.11
CA GLN A 157 15.51 14.07 4.79
C GLN A 157 15.94 14.06 6.26
N GLY A 158 15.94 15.19 6.97
CA GLY A 158 16.29 15.21 8.40
C GLY A 158 17.75 14.83 8.71
N LYS A 159 18.69 15.18 7.82
CA LYS A 159 20.13 14.83 7.90
C LYS A 159 20.93 15.62 8.94
N ASN A 160 20.36 16.68 9.48
CA ASN A 160 21.01 17.54 10.48
C ASN A 160 19.96 18.08 11.44
N LEU A 161 20.42 18.69 12.54
CA LEU A 161 19.57 19.17 13.61
C LEU A 161 18.41 20.07 13.12
N GLU A 162 18.69 21.04 12.26
CA GLU A 162 17.68 21.99 11.78
C GLU A 162 16.64 21.32 10.87
N ALA A 163 17.07 20.42 9.99
CA ALA A 163 16.16 19.61 9.18
C ALA A 163 15.29 18.70 10.04
N THR A 164 15.86 18.11 11.11
CA THR A 164 15.12 17.26 12.05
C THR A 164 14.12 18.06 12.87
N LYS A 165 14.51 19.23 13.38
CA LYS A 165 13.61 20.15 14.09
C LYS A 165 12.42 20.55 13.21
N LYS A 166 12.66 20.84 11.93
CA LYS A 166 11.60 21.16 10.98
C LYS A 166 10.60 20.02 10.84
N ILE A 167 11.06 18.78 10.64
CA ILE A 167 10.15 17.61 10.56
C ILE A 167 9.40 17.42 11.88
N LEU A 168 10.07 17.59 13.03
CA LEU A 168 9.43 17.49 14.34
C LEU A 168 8.33 18.55 14.53
N GLU A 169 8.58 19.80 14.14
CA GLU A 169 7.58 20.87 14.20
C GLU A 169 6.35 20.53 13.34
N GLN A 170 6.58 20.10 12.10
CA GLN A 170 5.51 19.67 11.19
C GLN A 170 4.74 18.49 11.76
N ALA A 171 5.43 17.52 12.35
CA ALA A 171 4.80 16.35 12.95
C ALA A 171 3.94 16.72 14.17
N LYS A 172 4.39 17.65 15.01
CA LYS A 172 3.60 18.18 16.13
C LYS A 172 2.37 18.93 15.66
N LYS A 173 2.48 19.75 14.62
CA LYS A 173 1.33 20.44 14.02
C LYS A 173 0.32 19.45 13.43
N LEU A 174 0.77 18.40 12.75
CA LEU A 174 -0.11 17.33 12.26
C LEU A 174 -0.82 16.60 13.40
N GLU A 175 -0.11 16.29 14.49
CA GLU A 175 -0.71 15.71 15.70
C GLU A 175 -1.75 16.66 16.32
N GLU A 176 -1.44 17.95 16.44
CA GLU A 176 -2.32 18.97 17.01
C GLU A 176 -3.65 19.10 16.24
N VAL A 177 -3.60 19.04 14.90
CA VAL A 177 -4.81 19.07 14.07
C VAL A 177 -5.53 17.72 13.96
N GLY A 178 -5.04 16.69 14.65
CA GLY A 178 -5.74 15.42 14.84
C GLY A 178 -5.38 14.31 13.86
N ALA A 179 -4.22 14.38 13.18
CA ALA A 179 -3.69 13.21 12.49
C ALA A 179 -3.52 12.04 13.48
N PHE A 180 -3.97 10.83 13.12
CA PHE A 180 -3.94 9.70 14.05
C PHE A 180 -2.60 8.94 14.03
N SER A 181 -1.78 9.14 13.00
CA SER A 181 -0.49 8.48 12.79
C SER A 181 0.31 9.27 11.75
N ILE A 182 1.63 9.11 11.73
CA ILE A 182 2.52 9.75 10.74
C ILE A 182 3.48 8.72 10.14
N VAL A 183 3.54 8.64 8.81
CA VAL A 183 4.64 7.95 8.10
C VAL A 183 5.87 8.83 8.12
N LEU A 184 7.03 8.25 8.45
CA LEU A 184 8.34 8.85 8.31
C LEU A 184 9.11 8.08 7.25
N GLU A 185 9.38 8.70 6.11
CA GLU A 185 10.09 8.08 4.99
C GLU A 185 11.49 8.65 4.78
N MET A 186 12.48 7.77 4.63
CA MET A 186 13.89 8.12 4.39
C MET A 186 14.42 9.20 5.36
N VAL A 187 14.25 8.97 6.66
CA VAL A 187 14.73 9.84 7.76
C VAL A 187 15.81 9.08 8.56
N PRO A 188 16.96 9.68 8.91
CA PRO A 188 17.96 9.02 9.77
C PRO A 188 17.36 8.48 11.06
N GLU A 189 17.88 7.36 11.55
CA GLU A 189 17.34 6.62 12.69
C GLU A 189 17.27 7.48 13.96
N GLU A 190 18.29 8.31 14.21
CA GLU A 190 18.36 9.22 15.36
C GLU A 190 17.30 10.32 15.26
N SER A 191 17.11 10.87 14.06
CA SER A 191 16.09 11.88 13.78
C SER A 191 14.68 11.31 13.95
N ALA A 192 14.42 10.13 13.37
CA ALA A 192 13.13 9.45 13.48
C ALA A 192 12.83 9.02 14.92
N LYS A 193 13.84 8.60 15.69
CA LYS A 193 13.71 8.32 17.12
C LYS A 193 13.29 9.57 17.88
N LEU A 194 14.01 10.68 17.71
CA LEU A 194 13.70 11.95 18.37
C LEU A 194 12.25 12.38 18.06
N ILE A 195 11.83 12.27 16.80
CA ILE A 195 10.46 12.61 16.39
C ILE A 195 9.45 11.69 17.07
N THR A 196 9.68 10.37 17.03
CA THR A 196 8.77 9.37 17.61
C THR A 196 8.57 9.56 19.12
N ASP A 197 9.66 9.85 19.84
CA ASP A 197 9.64 10.05 21.29
C ASP A 197 8.91 11.34 21.71
N ASN A 198 8.77 12.31 20.79
CA ASN A 198 8.14 13.61 21.04
C ASN A 198 6.69 13.72 20.56
N LEU A 199 6.09 12.62 20.11
CA LEU A 199 4.70 12.53 19.67
C LEU A 199 3.94 11.55 20.56
N ASN A 200 2.64 11.77 20.71
CA ASN A 200 1.71 10.84 21.33
C ASN A 200 1.14 9.84 20.32
N ILE A 201 1.01 10.23 19.05
CA ILE A 201 0.51 9.38 17.97
C ILE A 201 1.58 8.45 17.37
N PRO A 202 1.21 7.26 16.84
CA PRO A 202 2.13 6.37 16.16
C PRO A 202 2.91 7.00 15.02
N THR A 203 4.19 6.64 14.93
CA THR A 203 5.03 6.85 13.75
C THR A 203 5.26 5.53 13.02
N ILE A 204 5.09 5.50 11.70
CA ILE A 204 5.30 4.32 10.86
C ILE A 204 6.51 4.58 9.97
N GLY A 205 7.60 3.85 10.18
CA GLY A 205 8.84 4.07 9.46
C GLY A 205 8.90 3.32 8.13
N ILE A 206 9.47 3.96 7.10
CA ILE A 206 9.94 3.29 5.87
C ILE A 206 11.31 3.87 5.51
N GLY A 207 12.35 3.08 5.74
CA GLY A 207 13.72 3.62 5.72
C GLY A 207 13.97 4.70 6.79
N ALA A 208 13.26 4.62 7.92
CA ALA A 208 13.36 5.56 9.05
C ALA A 208 13.92 4.94 10.35
N GLY A 209 14.71 3.86 10.22
CA GLY A 209 15.32 3.16 11.35
C GLY A 209 14.31 2.41 12.23
N ARG A 210 14.83 1.78 13.29
CA ARG A 210 14.07 0.82 14.12
C ARG A 210 13.17 1.44 15.19
N PHE A 211 13.32 2.73 15.45
CA PHE A 211 12.71 3.38 16.62
C PHE A 211 11.32 3.98 16.37
N CYS A 212 10.82 3.96 15.12
CA CYS A 212 9.42 4.29 14.85
C CYS A 212 8.46 3.32 15.57
N SER A 213 7.22 3.74 15.81
CA SER A 213 6.19 2.95 16.49
C SER A 213 5.79 1.70 15.69
N GLY A 214 5.93 1.75 14.37
CA GLY A 214 5.73 0.64 13.45
C GLY A 214 6.61 0.77 12.21
N GLN A 215 6.43 -0.15 11.27
CA GLN A 215 7.15 -0.18 10.00
C GLN A 215 6.20 -0.47 8.85
N ILE A 216 6.46 0.15 7.70
CA ILE A 216 5.79 -0.14 6.43
C ILE A 216 6.79 -0.46 5.33
N LEU A 217 6.43 -1.38 4.44
CA LEU A 217 7.13 -1.65 3.19
C LEU A 217 6.11 -1.85 2.06
N VAL A 218 6.55 -1.65 0.82
CA VAL A 218 5.79 -2.05 -0.35
C VAL A 218 5.77 -3.58 -0.42
N THR A 219 4.58 -4.18 -0.56
CA THR A 219 4.44 -5.64 -0.55
C THR A 219 5.20 -6.30 -1.70
N ASP A 220 5.19 -5.70 -2.88
CA ASP A 220 5.92 -6.20 -4.05
C ASP A 220 7.45 -6.20 -3.84
N ASP A 221 7.99 -5.30 -3.01
CA ASP A 221 9.42 -5.30 -2.66
C ASP A 221 9.75 -6.48 -1.73
N ILE A 222 8.92 -6.74 -0.71
CA ILE A 222 9.17 -7.85 0.22
C ILE A 222 8.98 -9.21 -0.45
N LEU A 223 8.04 -9.31 -1.40
CA LEU A 223 7.81 -10.53 -2.18
C LEU A 223 8.83 -10.69 -3.32
N GLY A 224 9.64 -9.66 -3.60
CA GLY A 224 10.55 -9.65 -4.74
C GLY A 224 9.83 -9.83 -6.07
N LYS A 225 8.60 -9.29 -6.17
CA LYS A 225 7.77 -9.31 -7.37
C LYS A 225 8.15 -8.18 -8.31
N TYR A 226 8.40 -6.99 -7.77
CA TYR A 226 8.88 -5.85 -8.53
C TYR A 226 10.40 -5.99 -8.76
N SER A 227 10.81 -6.16 -10.01
CA SER A 227 12.21 -6.46 -10.37
C SER A 227 13.02 -5.25 -10.84
N ASP A 228 12.35 -4.13 -11.13
CA ASP A 228 12.98 -3.00 -11.82
C ASP A 228 13.80 -2.14 -10.85
N PHE A 229 13.46 -2.17 -9.56
CA PHE A 229 14.17 -1.47 -8.51
C PHE A 229 13.93 -2.15 -7.15
N THR A 230 14.92 -2.11 -6.26
CA THR A 230 14.77 -2.53 -4.87
C THR A 230 15.34 -1.46 -3.95
N PRO A 231 14.53 -0.84 -3.08
CA PRO A 231 15.03 0.14 -2.12
C PRO A 231 16.04 -0.48 -1.15
N LYS A 232 17.10 0.25 -0.79
CA LYS A 232 18.13 -0.23 0.16
C LYS A 232 17.58 -0.62 1.54
N PHE A 233 16.45 -0.02 1.94
CA PHE A 233 15.81 -0.29 3.23
C PHE A 233 14.80 -1.45 3.18
N ALA A 234 14.47 -1.97 2.00
CA ALA A 234 13.54 -3.07 1.86
C ALA A 234 14.27 -4.41 2.00
N ARG A 235 13.77 -5.28 2.90
CA ARG A 235 14.21 -6.68 2.98
C ARG A 235 13.33 -7.53 2.07
N LYS A 236 13.95 -8.26 1.14
CA LYS A 236 13.30 -9.29 0.33
C LYS A 236 13.13 -10.57 1.16
N TYR A 237 11.90 -11.04 1.32
CA TYR A 237 11.53 -12.27 2.03
C TYR A 237 11.23 -13.44 1.07
N LEU A 238 10.90 -13.14 -0.18
CA LEU A 238 10.64 -14.13 -1.24
C LEU A 238 11.22 -13.63 -2.57
N ASP A 239 11.53 -14.53 -3.50
CA ASP A 239 11.84 -14.20 -4.90
C ASP A 239 10.71 -14.62 -5.86
N LEU A 240 9.58 -13.91 -5.75
CA LEU A 240 8.38 -14.25 -6.50
C LEU A 240 8.58 -14.09 -8.01
N ALA A 241 9.39 -13.11 -8.46
CA ALA A 241 9.68 -12.93 -9.86
C ALA A 241 10.35 -14.18 -10.48
N SER A 242 11.36 -14.75 -9.82
CA SER A 242 12.03 -15.96 -10.30
C SER A 242 11.11 -17.18 -10.28
N LEU A 243 10.34 -17.37 -9.21
CA LEU A 243 9.39 -18.47 -9.09
C LEU A 243 8.29 -18.40 -10.16
N THR A 244 7.76 -17.21 -10.40
CA THR A 244 6.70 -16.98 -11.39
C THR A 244 7.21 -17.21 -12.82
N LYS A 245 8.40 -16.70 -13.15
CA LYS A 245 9.05 -16.95 -14.45
C LYS A 245 9.29 -18.45 -14.68
N LYS A 246 9.73 -19.16 -13.64
CA LYS A 246 9.90 -20.61 -13.70
C LYS A 246 8.57 -21.32 -14.00
N ALA A 247 7.51 -21.01 -13.25
CA ALA A 247 6.20 -21.61 -13.47
C ALA A 247 5.65 -21.35 -14.90
N PHE A 248 5.85 -20.14 -15.44
CA PHE A 248 5.45 -19.83 -16.82
C PHE A 248 6.25 -20.61 -17.86
N SER A 249 7.56 -20.77 -17.65
CA SER A 249 8.41 -21.59 -18.54
C SER A 249 8.01 -23.07 -18.48
N GLU A 250 7.77 -23.61 -17.28
CA GLU A 250 7.34 -25.01 -17.10
C GLU A 250 5.98 -25.26 -17.77
N TYR A 251 5.00 -24.39 -17.55
CA TYR A 251 3.70 -24.49 -18.23
C TYR A 251 3.84 -24.46 -19.76
N LYS A 252 4.68 -23.56 -20.29
CA LYS A 252 4.96 -23.49 -21.73
C LYS A 252 5.56 -24.81 -22.24
N GLU A 253 6.52 -25.37 -21.52
CA GLU A 253 7.16 -26.64 -21.90
C GLU A 253 6.18 -27.81 -21.85
N ASP A 254 5.32 -27.88 -20.83
CA ASP A 254 4.31 -28.92 -20.71
C ASP A 254 3.28 -28.86 -21.86
N VAL A 255 2.87 -27.66 -22.28
CA VAL A 255 2.00 -27.47 -23.46
C VAL A 255 2.70 -27.90 -24.74
N ILE A 256 3.93 -27.42 -24.98
CA ILE A 256 4.67 -27.74 -26.22
C ILE A 256 4.98 -29.24 -26.32
N SER A 257 5.28 -29.89 -25.21
CA SER A 257 5.58 -31.33 -25.16
C SER A 257 4.34 -32.23 -25.07
N GLY A 258 3.15 -31.65 -24.97
CA GLY A 258 1.89 -32.39 -24.84
C GLY A 258 1.70 -33.09 -23.48
N LYS A 259 2.47 -32.69 -22.46
CA LYS A 259 2.27 -33.17 -21.07
C LYS A 259 1.07 -32.50 -20.41
N PHE A 260 0.74 -31.28 -20.83
CA PHE A 260 -0.47 -30.56 -20.41
C PHE A 260 -1.42 -30.35 -21.60
N PRO A 261 -2.72 -30.63 -21.44
CA PRO A 261 -3.34 -31.28 -20.28
C PRO A 261 -2.99 -32.79 -20.21
N ALA A 262 -2.84 -33.30 -19.00
CA ALA A 262 -2.73 -34.73 -18.71
C ALA A 262 -4.11 -35.42 -18.73
N GLU A 263 -4.13 -36.75 -18.68
CA GLU A 263 -5.37 -37.53 -18.70
C GLU A 263 -6.34 -37.20 -17.54
N SER A 264 -5.83 -36.77 -16.39
CA SER A 264 -6.63 -36.31 -15.23
C SER A 264 -7.22 -34.91 -15.41
N GLU A 265 -6.78 -34.17 -16.42
CA GLU A 265 -7.14 -32.77 -16.67
C GLU A 265 -8.03 -32.61 -17.91
N ILE A 266 -8.45 -33.73 -18.50
CA ILE A 266 -9.34 -33.74 -19.66
C ILE A 266 -10.72 -34.29 -19.29
N PHE A 267 -11.74 -33.79 -19.97
CA PHE A 267 -13.07 -34.40 -19.97
C PHE A 267 -13.16 -35.41 -21.11
N LYS A 268 -13.81 -36.55 -20.85
CA LYS A 268 -14.02 -37.60 -21.85
C LYS A 268 -15.50 -37.69 -22.22
N LEU A 269 -15.79 -37.80 -23.51
CA LEU A 269 -17.10 -38.26 -23.98
C LEU A 269 -17.39 -39.66 -23.46
N THR A 270 -18.69 -39.96 -23.30
CA THR A 270 -19.17 -41.34 -23.12
C THR A 270 -18.77 -42.18 -24.34
N VAL A 271 -18.75 -43.50 -24.18
CA VAL A 271 -18.40 -44.42 -25.27
C VAL A 271 -19.35 -44.23 -26.47
N GLU A 272 -20.65 -44.11 -26.21
CA GLU A 272 -21.68 -43.90 -27.22
C GLU A 272 -21.47 -42.61 -28.04
N GLU A 273 -21.19 -41.48 -27.38
CA GLU A 273 -20.95 -40.22 -28.08
C GLU A 273 -19.61 -40.24 -28.84
N LYS A 274 -18.60 -40.99 -28.37
CA LYS A 274 -17.36 -41.19 -29.13
C LYS A 274 -17.58 -41.95 -30.44
N GLU A 275 -18.49 -42.92 -30.46
CA GLU A 275 -18.82 -43.67 -31.68
C GLU A 275 -19.57 -42.79 -32.66
N ARG A 276 -20.59 -42.07 -32.20
CA ARG A 276 -21.35 -41.12 -33.04
C ARG A 276 -20.47 -40.02 -33.63
N LEU A 277 -19.43 -39.58 -32.90
CA LEU A 277 -18.49 -38.57 -33.39
C LEU A 277 -17.65 -39.07 -34.58
N LYS A 278 -17.31 -40.36 -34.62
CA LYS A 278 -16.56 -40.95 -35.75
C LYS A 278 -17.37 -40.90 -37.04
N ASP A 279 -18.67 -41.20 -36.95
CA ASP A 279 -19.59 -41.18 -38.09
C ASP A 279 -19.82 -39.79 -38.71
N VAL A 280 -19.46 -38.72 -37.99
CA VAL A 280 -19.57 -37.33 -38.46
C VAL A 280 -18.35 -36.93 -39.29
N GLY A 281 -17.15 -37.37 -38.91
CA GLY A 281 -15.92 -37.05 -39.64
C GLY A 281 -15.91 -37.62 -41.05
N ASP A 282 -16.46 -38.82 -41.24
CA ASP A 282 -16.53 -39.50 -42.54
C ASP A 282 -17.61 -38.93 -43.47
N LYS A 283 -18.51 -38.06 -42.96
CA LYS A 283 -19.63 -37.48 -43.71
C LYS A 283 -19.48 -35.99 -44.04
N ILE A 284 -18.47 -35.31 -43.48
CA ILE A 284 -18.22 -33.86 -43.65
C ILE A 284 -17.04 -33.59 -44.62
N ILE A 285 -16.34 -34.62 -45.11
CA ILE A 285 -15.32 -34.52 -46.16
C ILE A 285 -15.91 -34.88 -47.52
#